data_AF-A0A951F583-F1
#
_entry.id   AF-A0A951F583-F1
#
_cell.length_a   1.000
_cell.length_b   1.000
_cell.length_c   1.000
_cell.angle_alpha   90.00
_cell.angle_beta   90.00
_cell.angle_gamma   90.00
#
_symmetry.space_group_name_H-M   'P 1'
#
loop_
_entity.id
_entity.type
_entity.pdbx_description
1 polymer ?
#
loop_
_entity_poly.entity_id
_entity_poly.type
_entity_poly.pdbx_seq_one_letter_code
_entity_poly.pdbx_strand_id
1 'polypeptide(L)'
;MSFGLWLSFSEFWNAQAYRWTIRQERYTYQIVDENAHELFAFHWDPLQDIAFPHLHLGFGMRGHQLPIDNKAHIPTGRVSVVDIISFVMLELRVKPLLDDWQTRLEVARQIFADLEG
;
A
#
# COMPACT_ATOMS: atom_id res chain seq x y z
N MET A 1 16.55 5.29 -0.97
CA MET A 1 15.15 4.96 -0.60
C MET A 1 14.79 3.67 -1.29
N SER A 2 14.28 2.70 -0.52
CA SER A 2 13.95 1.37 -1.01
C SER A 2 12.49 1.06 -0.67
N PHE A 3 11.89 0.12 -1.42
CA PHE A 3 10.50 -0.28 -1.25
C PHE A 3 10.41 -1.77 -0.92
N GLY A 4 9.71 -2.07 0.17
CA GLY A 4 9.35 -3.43 0.56
C GLY A 4 7.85 -3.65 0.31
N LEU A 5 7.51 -4.74 -0.37
CA LEU A 5 6.13 -5.10 -0.68
C LEU A 5 5.84 -6.51 -0.18
N TRP A 6 4.88 -6.62 0.74
CA TRP A 6 4.34 -7.90 1.19
C TRP A 6 2.84 -7.92 0.95
N LEU A 7 2.41 -8.83 0.10
CA LEU A 7 1.03 -8.96 -0.35
C LEU A 7 0.56 -10.39 -0.10
N SER A 8 -0.70 -10.54 0.32
CA SER A 8 -1.36 -11.83 0.33
C SER A 8 -2.76 -11.67 -0.26
N PHE A 9 -3.04 -12.56 -1.21
CA PHE A 9 -4.31 -12.62 -1.90
C PHE A 9 -4.98 -13.96 -1.60
N SER A 10 -6.28 -14.01 -1.80
CA SER A 10 -7.02 -15.27 -1.90
C SER A 10 -7.79 -15.29 -3.21
N GLU A 11 -7.83 -16.48 -3.81
CA GLU A 11 -8.53 -16.75 -5.06
C GLU A 11 -9.87 -17.40 -4.72
N PHE A 12 -10.94 -16.89 -5.31
CA PHE A 12 -12.29 -17.38 -5.10
C PHE A 12 -12.95 -17.65 -6.45
N TRP A 13 -13.58 -18.82 -6.59
CA TRP A 13 -14.46 -19.10 -7.73
C TRP A 13 -15.79 -18.38 -7.50
N ASN A 14 -16.10 -17.39 -8.35
CA ASN A 14 -17.41 -16.76 -8.36
C ASN A 14 -18.34 -17.56 -9.29
N ALA A 15 -19.19 -18.42 -8.70
CA ALA A 15 -20.10 -19.28 -9.44
C ALA A 15 -21.20 -18.53 -10.20
N GLN A 16 -21.56 -17.30 -9.80
CA GLN A 16 -22.59 -16.50 -10.46
C GLN A 16 -22.04 -15.82 -11.72
N ALA A 17 -20.81 -15.33 -11.66
CA ALA A 17 -20.12 -14.69 -12.78
C ALA A 17 -19.32 -15.70 -13.64
N TYR A 18 -19.32 -16.98 -13.27
CA TYR A 18 -18.52 -18.04 -13.91
C TYR A 18 -17.06 -17.64 -14.16
N ARG A 19 -16.44 -16.98 -13.18
CA ARG A 19 -15.06 -16.50 -13.27
C ARG A 19 -14.32 -16.62 -11.93
N TRP A 20 -13.00 -16.70 -12.01
CA TRP A 20 -12.15 -16.51 -10.84
C TRP A 20 -12.12 -15.04 -10.44
N THR A 21 -12.14 -14.80 -9.13
CA THR A 21 -11.99 -13.48 -8.52
C THR A 21 -10.83 -13.53 -7.54
N ILE A 22 -10.01 -12.48 -7.52
CA ILE A 22 -8.89 -12.34 -6.61
C ILE A 22 -9.27 -11.25 -5.62
N ARG A 23 -9.14 -11.55 -4.32
CA ARG A 23 -9.37 -10.55 -3.27
C ARG A 23 -8.11 -10.36 -2.46
N GLN A 24 -7.79 -9.10 -2.19
CA GLN A 24 -6.76 -8.75 -1.24
C GLN A 24 -7.30 -9.00 0.17
N GLU A 25 -6.59 -9.83 0.94
CA GLU A 25 -6.99 -10.23 2.29
C GLU A 25 -6.15 -9.54 3.37
N ARG A 26 -4.91 -9.17 3.02
CA ARG A 26 -3.97 -8.45 3.89
C ARG A 26 -2.85 -7.85 3.06
N TYR A 27 -2.22 -6.80 3.56
CA TYR A 27 -1.07 -6.18 2.93
C TYR A 27 -0.17 -5.47 3.92
N THR A 28 1.11 -5.40 3.58
CA THR A 28 2.08 -4.49 4.18
C THR A 28 2.87 -3.83 3.06
N TYR A 29 2.75 -2.51 2.95
CA TYR A 29 3.55 -1.69 2.03
C TYR A 29 4.51 -0.85 2.85
N GLN A 30 5.81 -1.07 2.70
CA GLN A 30 6.84 -0.37 3.46
C GLN A 30 7.70 0.50 2.56
N ILE A 31 7.87 1.74 3.00
CA ILE A 31 8.79 2.72 2.42
C ILE A 31 9.91 2.90 3.43
N VAL A 32 11.14 2.60 3.01
CA VAL A 32 12.31 2.66 3.90
C VAL A 32 13.39 3.61 3.36
N ASP A 33 14.17 4.18 4.28
CA ASP A 33 15.35 4.97 3.93
C ASP A 33 16.49 4.07 3.37
N GLU A 34 17.63 4.68 3.05
CA GLU A 34 18.80 3.96 2.54
C GLU A 34 19.43 2.98 3.55
N ASN A 35 19.12 3.13 4.83
CA ASN A 35 19.58 2.27 5.92
C ASN A 35 18.50 1.25 6.35
N ALA A 36 17.45 1.09 5.54
CA ALA A 36 16.29 0.23 5.82
C ALA A 36 15.47 0.63 7.05
N HIS A 37 15.57 1.88 7.52
CA HIS A 37 14.64 2.37 8.53
C HIS A 37 13.28 2.70 7.90
N GLU A 38 12.21 2.25 8.52
CA GLU A 38 10.85 2.57 8.10
C GLU A 38 10.59 4.07 8.17
N LEU A 39 10.07 4.62 7.07
CA LEU A 39 9.54 5.97 6.95
C LEU A 39 8.01 5.94 7.06
N PHE A 40 7.39 5.08 6.26
CA PHE A 40 5.95 4.86 6.22
C PHE A 40 5.67 3.37 6.06
N ALA A 41 4.64 2.86 6.74
CA ALA A 41 4.08 1.56 6.42
C ALA A 41 2.55 1.59 6.39
N PHE A 42 1.98 1.12 5.29
CA PHE A 42 0.54 0.91 5.16
C PHE A 42 0.27 -0.56 5.43
N HIS A 43 -0.60 -0.82 6.39
CA HIS A 43 -0.81 -2.16 6.90
C HIS A 43 -2.30 -2.45 7.07
N TRP A 44 -2.68 -3.66 6.69
CA TRP A 44 -3.98 -4.22 7.00
C TRP A 44 -3.85 -5.73 7.17
N ASP A 45 -4.20 -6.23 8.34
CA ASP A 45 -4.35 -7.65 8.63
C ASP A 45 -5.59 -7.83 9.53
N PRO A 46 -6.71 -8.38 9.00
CA PRO A 46 -7.93 -8.55 9.79
C PRO A 46 -7.78 -9.60 10.91
N LEU A 47 -6.68 -10.36 10.94
CA LEU A 47 -6.41 -11.37 11.96
C LEU A 47 -5.57 -10.83 13.13
N GLN A 48 -5.14 -9.57 13.09
CA GLN A 48 -4.39 -8.92 14.17
C GLN A 48 -5.29 -8.06 15.06
N ASP A 49 -4.75 -7.65 16.21
CA ASP A 49 -5.45 -6.81 17.20
C ASP A 49 -5.92 -5.47 16.59
N ILE A 50 -5.10 -4.89 15.70
CA ILE A 50 -5.46 -3.72 14.89
C ILE A 50 -5.96 -4.19 13.52
N ALA A 51 -7.23 -4.57 13.47
CA ALA A 51 -7.85 -5.18 12.28
C ALA A 51 -8.23 -4.19 11.17
N PHE A 52 -8.26 -2.87 11.44
CA PHE A 52 -8.60 -1.86 10.44
C PHE A 52 -7.36 -1.43 9.63
N PRO A 53 -7.49 -1.07 8.34
CA PRO A 53 -6.38 -0.54 7.56
C PRO A 53 -5.80 0.76 8.13
N HIS A 54 -4.48 0.80 8.30
CA HIS A 54 -3.80 1.93 8.95
C HIS A 54 -2.41 2.23 8.39
N LEU A 55 -1.94 3.44 8.70
CA LEU A 55 -0.59 3.93 8.44
C LEU A 55 0.23 3.98 9.74
N HIS A 56 1.46 3.48 9.66
CA HIS A 56 2.54 3.74 10.60
C HIS A 56 3.46 4.85 10.08
N LEU A 57 3.89 5.71 10.99
CA LEU A 57 4.97 6.68 10.77
C LEU A 57 6.23 6.16 11.45
N GLY A 58 7.21 5.74 10.66
CA GLY A 58 8.40 5.08 11.19
C GLY A 58 9.43 6.07 11.76
N PHE A 59 10.40 5.53 12.51
CA PHE A 59 11.46 6.29 13.18
C PHE A 59 12.40 7.04 12.21
N GLY A 60 12.39 6.70 10.91
CA GLY A 60 13.18 7.41 9.90
C GLY A 60 12.67 8.83 9.62
N MET A 61 11.47 9.19 10.10
CA MET A 61 10.91 10.55 10.05
C MET A 61 11.66 11.49 11.03
N ARG A 62 12.92 11.81 10.74
CA ARG A 62 13.74 12.74 11.53
C ARG A 62 13.47 14.17 11.06
N GLY A 63 13.05 15.05 11.97
CA GLY A 63 13.11 16.50 11.74
C GLY A 63 11.97 17.31 12.31
N HIS A 64 10.79 16.71 12.52
CA HIS A 64 9.66 17.38 13.16
C HIS A 64 9.07 16.47 14.23
N GLN A 65 9.00 16.96 15.46
CA GLN A 65 8.30 16.29 16.54
C GLN A 65 6.81 16.37 16.22
N LEU A 66 6.31 15.37 15.49
CA LEU A 66 4.87 15.26 15.25
C LEU A 66 4.19 15.04 16.61
N PRO A 67 3.02 15.64 16.87
CA PRO A 67 2.25 15.39 18.09
C PRO A 67 1.58 14.00 18.09
N ILE A 68 2.15 13.05 17.36
CA ILE A 68 1.62 11.72 17.09
C ILE A 68 2.75 10.74 17.38
N ASP A 69 2.48 9.78 18.26
CA ASP A 69 3.38 8.67 18.58
C ASP A 69 3.62 7.81 17.32
N ASN A 70 4.85 7.31 17.14
CA ASN A 70 5.18 6.44 16.00
C ASN A 70 4.54 5.04 16.10
N LYS A 71 3.95 4.70 17.24
CA LYS A 71 3.06 3.55 17.43
C LYS A 71 1.60 3.84 17.11
N ALA A 72 1.27 5.06 16.70
CA ALA A 72 -0.09 5.38 16.28
C ALA A 72 -0.46 4.59 15.01
N HIS A 73 -1.69 4.07 15.01
CA HIS A 73 -2.29 3.41 13.86
C HIS A 73 -3.26 4.39 13.21
N ILE A 74 -2.78 5.19 12.26
CA ILE A 74 -3.57 6.25 11.64
C ILE A 74 -4.54 5.60 10.63
N PRO A 75 -5.87 5.70 10.79
CA PRO A 75 -6.81 5.02 9.88
C PRO A 75 -6.71 5.57 8.45
N THR A 76 -6.68 4.66 7.45
CA THR A 76 -6.56 5.04 6.02
C THR A 76 -7.68 4.52 5.13
N GLY A 77 -8.43 3.50 5.56
CA GLY A 77 -9.16 2.66 4.62
C GLY A 77 -8.23 1.74 3.82
N ARG A 78 -8.77 0.85 2.99
CA ARG A 78 -7.95 -0.02 2.14
C ARG A 78 -7.16 0.83 1.15
N VAL A 79 -5.85 0.56 1.03
CA VAL A 79 -4.96 1.27 0.12
C VAL A 79 -4.51 0.30 -0.97
N SER A 80 -4.61 0.73 -2.23
CA SER A 80 -4.13 -0.06 -3.35
C SER A 80 -2.60 0.08 -3.47
N VAL A 81 -1.93 -0.95 -3.99
CA VAL A 81 -0.49 -0.86 -4.30
C VAL A 81 -0.22 0.24 -5.35
N VAL A 82 -1.18 0.49 -6.24
CA VAL A 82 -1.10 1.50 -7.30
C VAL A 82 -1.06 2.90 -6.72
N ASP A 83 -1.82 3.16 -5.66
CA ASP A 83 -1.80 4.46 -4.98
C ASP A 83 -0.50 4.69 -4.21
N ILE A 84 0.08 3.63 -3.62
CA ILE A 84 1.42 3.72 -3.03
C ILE A 84 2.48 4.02 -4.09
N ILE A 85 2.45 3.33 -5.23
CA ILE A 85 3.40 3.59 -6.32
C ILE A 85 3.21 5.04 -6.85
N SER A 86 1.96 5.49 -6.99
CA SER A 86 1.66 6.87 -7.40
C SER A 86 2.22 7.88 -6.40
N PHE A 87 2.01 7.65 -5.10
CA PHE A 87 2.51 8.50 -4.02
C PHE A 87 4.04 8.63 -4.06
N VAL A 88 4.76 7.53 -4.21
CA VAL A 88 6.23 7.56 -4.17
C VAL A 88 6.84 8.26 -5.39
N MET A 89 6.18 8.14 -6.55
CA MET A 89 6.63 8.81 -7.78
C MET A 89 6.30 10.30 -7.77
N LEU A 90 5.08 10.65 -7.39
CA LEU A 90 4.57 12.02 -7.45
C LEU A 90 5.05 12.89 -6.28
N GLU A 91 4.96 12.37 -5.06
CA GLU A 91 5.27 13.11 -3.82
C GLU A 91 6.72 12.92 -3.38
N LEU A 92 7.23 11.68 -3.44
CA LEU A 92 8.61 11.38 -3.02
C LEU A 92 9.64 11.51 -4.16
N ARG A 93 9.20 11.89 -5.36
CA ARG A 93 10.04 12.16 -6.54
C ARG A 93 10.90 10.97 -6.97
N VAL A 94 10.44 9.74 -6.70
CA VAL A 94 11.08 8.53 -7.21
C VAL A 94 10.94 8.49 -8.73
N LYS A 95 12.06 8.32 -9.44
CA LYS A 95 12.06 8.30 -10.90
C LYS A 95 11.41 7.02 -11.44
N PRO A 96 10.45 7.13 -12.39
CA PRO A 96 9.95 5.97 -13.11
C PRO A 96 11.07 5.25 -13.86
N LEU A 97 10.91 3.93 -14.03
CA LEU A 97 11.78 3.15 -14.92
C LEU A 97 11.28 3.13 -16.37
N LEU A 98 9.98 3.36 -16.58
CA LEU A 98 9.31 3.25 -17.88
C LEU A 98 8.66 4.58 -18.22
N ASP A 99 8.75 4.99 -19.49
CA ASP A 99 8.21 6.27 -19.96
C ASP A 99 6.67 6.30 -19.97
N ASP A 100 6.02 5.13 -20.13
CA ASP A 100 4.56 4.96 -20.18
C ASP A 100 3.94 4.68 -18.80
N TRP A 101 4.66 4.98 -17.72
CA TRP A 101 4.25 4.62 -16.35
C TRP A 101 2.87 5.15 -15.97
N GLN A 102 2.49 6.36 -16.42
CA GLN A 102 1.17 6.93 -16.10
C GLN A 102 0.05 6.06 -16.65
N THR A 103 0.16 5.65 -17.91
CA THR A 103 -0.82 4.77 -18.57
C THR A 103 -0.91 3.43 -17.84
N ARG A 104 0.23 2.88 -17.39
CA ARG A 104 0.26 1.62 -16.63
C ARG A 104 -0.43 1.75 -15.27
N LEU A 105 -0.19 2.85 -14.54
CA LEU A 105 -0.87 3.08 -13.27
C LEU A 105 -2.36 3.28 -13.44
N GLU A 106 -2.79 3.94 -14.52
CA GLU A 106 -4.21 4.12 -14.80
C GLU A 106 -4.92 2.78 -15.08
N VAL A 107 -4.33 1.95 -15.94
CA VAL A 107 -4.84 0.59 -16.20
C VAL A 107 -4.86 -0.24 -14.92
N ALA A 108 -3.79 -0.20 -14.12
CA ALA A 108 -3.72 -0.95 -12.87
C ALA A 108 -4.76 -0.47 -11.84
N ARG A 109 -5.04 0.84 -11.78
CA ARG A 109 -6.07 1.41 -10.89
C ARG A 109 -7.45 0.92 -11.29
N GLN A 110 -7.76 0.90 -12.58
CA GLN A 110 -9.04 0.36 -13.06
C GLN A 110 -9.18 -1.13 -12.70
N ILE A 111 -8.14 -1.93 -12.92
CA ILE A 111 -8.15 -3.35 -12.53
C ILE A 111 -8.39 -3.50 -11.02
N PHE A 112 -7.75 -2.68 -10.18
CA PHE A 112 -7.94 -2.74 -8.73
C PHE A 112 -9.38 -2.37 -8.34
N ALA A 113 -9.94 -1.31 -8.93
CA ALA A 113 -11.32 -0.90 -8.68
C ALA A 113 -12.32 -2.00 -9.07
N ASP A 114 -12.09 -2.69 -10.19
CA ASP A 114 -12.91 -3.80 -10.65
C ASP A 114 -12.82 -5.05 -9.74
N LEU A 115 -11.80 -5.16 -8.89
CA LEU A 115 -11.63 -6.24 -7.91
C LEU A 115 -12.26 -5.95 -6.55
N GLU A 116 -12.51 -4.68 -6.22
CA GLU A 116 -13.16 -4.29 -4.95
C GLU A 116 -14.68 -4.11 -5.05
N GLY A 117 -15.23 -3.98 -6.27
CA GLY A 117 -16.68 -3.91 -6.55
C GLY A 117 -17.33 -5.28 -6.75
#